data_AF-F0G852-F1
#
_entry.id   AF-F0G852-F1
#
_cell.length_a   1.000
_cell.length_b   1.000
_cell.length_c   1.000
_cell.angle_alpha   90.00
_cell.angle_beta   90.00
_cell.angle_gamma   90.00
#
_symmetry.space_group_name_H-M   'P 1'
#
loop_
_entity.id
_entity.type
_entity.pdbx_description
1 polymer ?
#
loop_
_entity_poly.entity_id
_entity_poly.type
_entity_poly.pdbx_seq_one_letter_code
_entity_poly.pdbx_strand_id
1 'polypeptide(L)'
;MPPDADLRKLIHFSASDGRIWLAGQRMVLLHTGALATLRQELMESVGPAQTRRFFTRVGFAAGERDAALAREIRSGASLFDMFHVGPQLHMLEGAVQVTPLRFDADPATGAFHCEYRWEHSWEADVHLRTFGPQPEPVCWMLIGYATGYTSAFIGRQILFKETTCVGMHDPHCTIVGKPAEEWPDADEIASWFKADSLINTIRDLQTEVESLRLEIAPDDDRTRLVGRSDAFRAAYTLLETAAPTKVAVLLTGETGVGKERFARALHCLSPRAAKPFVAVNCAAIPHALIESELFGAEKGAFTGSQAARAGRFERADGGTLFLDEIGELPLDVQAKLLRVLQEGEVERLGATDSRKVDVRIVA
;
A
#
# COMPACT_ATOMS: atom_id res chain seq x y z
N MET A 1 -0.34 -3.07 37.91
CA MET A 1 -0.82 -1.87 37.19
C MET A 1 -0.85 -0.70 38.15
N PRO A 2 -0.48 0.52 37.71
CA PRO A 2 -0.66 1.73 38.50
C PRO A 2 -2.16 2.04 38.70
N PRO A 3 -2.53 2.93 39.65
CA PRO A 3 -3.89 3.47 39.74
C PRO A 3 -4.29 4.19 38.43
N ASP A 4 -5.58 4.21 38.08
CA ASP A 4 -6.12 4.78 36.83
C ASP A 4 -7.09 5.96 37.07
N ALA A 5 -7.21 6.42 38.32
CA ALA A 5 -8.17 7.45 38.73
C ALA A 5 -7.90 8.82 38.07
N ASP A 6 -6.66 9.08 37.67
CA ASP A 6 -6.27 10.23 36.86
C ASP A 6 -6.85 10.15 35.45
N LEU A 7 -6.70 8.99 34.79
CA LEU A 7 -7.20 8.75 33.43
C LEU A 7 -8.72 8.80 33.34
N ARG A 8 -9.42 8.23 34.32
CA ARG A 8 -10.90 8.26 34.36
C ARG A 8 -11.47 9.67 34.39
N LYS A 9 -10.75 10.64 34.95
CA LYS A 9 -11.17 12.05 34.99
C LYS A 9 -11.00 12.75 33.64
N LEU A 10 -10.24 12.16 32.71
CA LEU A 10 -10.01 12.72 31.37
C LEU A 10 -11.15 12.42 30.40
N ILE A 11 -12.07 11.52 30.77
CA ILE A 11 -13.28 11.27 29.98
C ILE A 11 -14.35 12.28 30.35
N HIS A 12 -14.87 12.96 29.33
CA HIS A 12 -15.93 13.94 29.47
C HIS A 12 -17.06 13.67 28.48
N PHE A 13 -18.26 13.44 29.00
CA PHE A 13 -19.50 13.33 28.23
C PHE A 13 -20.23 14.67 28.25
N SER A 14 -20.20 15.40 27.15
CA SER A 14 -20.92 16.66 26.99
C SER A 14 -22.41 16.41 26.76
N ALA A 15 -23.22 16.81 27.75
CA ALA A 15 -24.67 16.66 27.69
C ALA A 15 -25.35 17.65 26.72
N SER A 16 -24.70 18.79 26.43
CA SER A 16 -25.32 19.88 25.65
C SER A 16 -25.19 19.71 24.13
N ASP A 17 -24.19 18.96 23.66
CA ASP A 17 -23.89 18.84 22.23
C ASP A 17 -23.57 17.40 21.77
N GLY A 18 -23.76 16.40 22.64
CA GLY A 18 -23.58 14.99 22.32
C GLY A 18 -22.13 14.57 22.07
N ARG A 19 -21.14 15.35 22.54
CA ARG A 19 -19.73 15.04 22.35
C ARG A 19 -19.10 14.33 23.55
N ILE A 20 -18.51 13.17 23.29
CA ILE A 20 -17.59 12.45 24.19
C ILE A 20 -16.16 12.89 23.85
N TRP A 21 -15.39 13.17 24.90
CA TRP A 21 -13.98 13.52 24.82
C TRP A 21 -13.15 12.63 25.74
N LEU A 22 -11.93 12.30 25.31
CA LEU A 22 -10.91 11.66 26.13
C LEU A 22 -9.64 12.50 25.98
N ALA A 23 -9.24 13.18 27.05
CA ALA A 23 -8.05 14.04 27.08
C ALA A 23 -7.93 15.00 25.87
N GLY A 24 -9.04 15.66 25.51
CA GLY A 24 -9.09 16.61 24.40
C GLY A 24 -9.30 15.97 23.01
N GLN A 25 -9.30 14.65 22.88
CA GLN A 25 -9.64 13.95 21.64
C GLN A 25 -11.14 13.66 21.56
N ARG A 26 -11.72 13.81 20.37
CA ARG A 26 -13.13 13.52 20.12
C ARG A 26 -13.33 12.01 19.99
N MET A 27 -14.18 11.45 20.85
CA MET A 27 -14.47 10.01 20.91
C MET A 27 -15.87 9.66 20.42
N VAL A 28 -16.09 8.46 19.91
CA VAL A 28 -17.42 7.93 19.60
C VAL A 28 -17.60 6.62 20.34
N LEU A 29 -18.74 6.44 21.00
CA LEU A 29 -19.11 5.19 21.64
C LEU A 29 -19.89 4.33 20.63
N LEU A 30 -19.34 3.17 20.29
CA LEU A 30 -19.92 2.25 19.31
C LEU A 30 -20.28 0.91 19.96
N HIS A 31 -21.35 0.28 19.47
CA HIS A 31 -21.69 -1.09 19.88
C HIS A 31 -20.69 -2.08 19.30
N THR A 32 -20.24 -3.04 20.12
CA THR A 32 -19.38 -4.15 19.65
C THR A 32 -20.05 -4.97 18.54
N GLY A 33 -21.38 -5.10 18.56
CA GLY A 33 -22.14 -5.73 17.48
C GLY A 33 -22.02 -5.00 16.14
N ALA A 34 -21.96 -3.66 16.14
CA ALA A 34 -21.75 -2.90 14.90
C ALA A 34 -20.33 -3.07 14.37
N LEU A 35 -19.33 -3.15 15.26
CA LEU A 35 -17.95 -3.47 14.89
C LEU A 35 -17.82 -4.92 14.37
N ALA A 36 -18.61 -5.85 14.92
CA ALA A 36 -18.70 -7.22 14.42
C ALA A 36 -19.25 -7.27 12.99
N THR A 37 -20.35 -6.56 12.71
CA THR A 37 -20.91 -6.43 11.36
C THR A 37 -19.91 -5.79 10.41
N LEU A 38 -19.25 -4.69 10.80
CA LEU A 38 -18.19 -4.07 9.98
C LEU A 38 -17.10 -5.09 9.63
N ARG A 39 -16.65 -5.89 10.61
CA ARG A 39 -15.67 -6.93 10.37
C ARG A 39 -16.19 -7.97 9.38
N GLN A 40 -17.42 -8.44 9.55
CA GLN A 40 -18.03 -9.42 8.65
C GLN A 40 -18.13 -8.91 7.22
N GLU A 41 -18.66 -7.71 7.03
CA GLU A 41 -18.78 -7.08 5.70
C GLU A 41 -17.43 -6.95 5.01
N LEU A 42 -16.37 -6.59 5.75
CA LEU A 42 -15.01 -6.54 5.21
C LEU A 42 -14.46 -7.93 4.88
N MET A 43 -14.66 -8.93 5.76
CA MET A 43 -14.23 -10.31 5.52
C MET A 43 -14.85 -10.86 4.23
N GLU A 44 -16.13 -10.57 3.99
CA GLU A 44 -16.86 -10.99 2.79
C GLU A 44 -16.44 -10.19 1.54
N SER A 45 -16.19 -8.89 1.69
CA SER A 45 -15.91 -8.00 0.54
C SER A 45 -14.47 -8.07 0.03
N VAL A 46 -13.49 -8.11 0.95
CA VAL A 46 -12.05 -8.02 0.61
C VAL A 46 -11.22 -9.19 1.11
N GLY A 47 -11.85 -10.15 1.79
CA GLY A 47 -11.20 -11.32 2.32
C GLY A 47 -10.46 -11.08 3.65
N PRO A 48 -10.02 -12.17 4.30
CA PRO A 48 -9.47 -12.13 5.65
C PRO A 48 -8.14 -11.38 5.75
N ALA A 49 -7.24 -11.59 4.80
CA ALA A 49 -5.92 -10.95 4.82
C ALA A 49 -6.02 -9.41 4.79
N GLN A 50 -6.89 -8.88 3.93
CA GLN A 50 -7.03 -7.42 3.80
C GLN A 50 -7.88 -6.82 4.91
N THR A 51 -8.86 -7.56 5.41
CA THR A 51 -9.58 -7.16 6.62
C THR A 51 -8.63 -7.07 7.82
N ARG A 52 -7.72 -8.03 7.98
CA ARG A 52 -6.66 -7.97 9.00
C ARG A 52 -5.80 -6.72 8.84
N ARG A 53 -5.30 -6.42 7.64
CA ARG A 53 -4.54 -5.19 7.38
C ARG A 53 -5.32 -3.94 7.76
N PHE A 54 -6.59 -3.88 7.42
CA PHE A 54 -7.46 -2.76 7.74
C PHE A 54 -7.54 -2.53 9.26
N PHE A 55 -7.94 -3.56 10.04
CA PHE A 55 -8.07 -3.43 11.49
C PHE A 55 -6.74 -3.17 12.18
N THR A 56 -5.66 -3.85 11.79
CA THR A 56 -4.31 -3.63 12.33
C THR A 56 -3.88 -2.17 12.16
N ARG A 57 -4.11 -1.56 10.99
CA ARG A 57 -3.73 -0.18 10.72
C ARG A 57 -4.60 0.84 11.44
N VAL A 58 -5.90 0.58 11.58
CA VAL A 58 -6.81 1.39 12.39
C VAL A 58 -6.34 1.39 13.84
N GLY A 59 -6.03 0.21 14.39
CA GLY A 59 -5.48 0.06 15.72
C GLY A 59 -4.15 0.80 15.89
N PHE A 60 -3.22 0.63 14.95
CA PHE A 60 -1.92 1.31 14.97
C PHE A 60 -2.07 2.83 15.07
N ALA A 61 -2.92 3.42 14.23
CA ALA A 61 -3.18 4.86 14.24
C ALA A 61 -3.85 5.34 15.55
N ALA A 62 -4.69 4.51 16.18
CA ALA A 62 -5.24 4.82 17.50
C ALA A 62 -4.14 4.80 18.57
N GLY A 63 -3.30 3.76 18.58
CA GLY A 63 -2.18 3.65 19.53
C GLY A 63 -1.19 4.79 19.44
N GLU A 64 -0.83 5.25 18.23
CA GLU A 64 0.06 6.41 18.05
C GLU A 64 -0.51 7.71 18.66
N ARG A 65 -1.82 7.93 18.53
CA ARG A 65 -2.49 9.10 19.11
C ARG A 65 -2.47 9.06 20.64
N ASP A 66 -2.67 7.88 21.22
CA ASP A 66 -2.66 7.70 22.67
C ASP A 66 -1.24 7.72 23.26
N ALA A 67 -0.23 7.31 22.49
CA ALA A 67 1.17 7.45 22.89
C ALA A 67 1.60 8.90 23.04
N ALA A 68 1.10 9.78 22.17
CA ALA A 68 1.34 11.22 22.30
C ALA A 68 0.78 11.75 23.62
N LEU A 69 -0.42 11.30 24.00
CA LEU A 69 -1.07 11.67 25.25
C LEU A 69 -0.34 11.09 26.48
N ALA A 70 0.10 9.83 26.42
CA ALA A 70 0.72 9.13 27.54
C ALA A 70 2.00 9.82 28.06
N ARG A 71 2.76 10.46 27.16
CA ARG A 71 3.95 11.23 27.55
C ARG A 71 3.64 12.48 28.37
N GLU A 72 2.44 13.04 28.22
CA GLU A 72 2.02 14.27 28.89
C GLU A 72 1.36 14.01 30.25
N ILE A 73 0.53 12.97 30.38
CA ILE A 73 -0.32 12.76 31.58
C ILE A 73 0.52 12.54 32.85
N ARG A 74 1.57 11.72 32.77
CA ARG A 74 2.38 11.32 33.92
C ARG A 74 3.83 11.75 33.79
N SER A 75 4.06 12.96 33.27
CA SER A 75 5.40 13.52 33.11
C SER A 75 6.16 13.49 34.44
N GLY A 76 7.26 12.75 34.51
CA GLY A 76 8.09 12.60 35.71
C GLY A 76 7.83 11.37 36.58
N ALA A 77 6.87 10.50 36.20
CA ALA A 77 6.70 9.19 36.84
C ALA A 77 7.77 8.17 36.35
N SER A 78 7.73 6.96 36.89
CA SER A 78 8.59 5.87 36.41
C SER A 78 8.28 5.53 34.94
N LEU A 79 9.26 4.97 34.21
CA LEU A 79 9.04 4.50 32.84
C LEU A 79 7.87 3.51 32.76
N PHE A 80 7.74 2.64 33.76
CA PHE A 80 6.62 1.71 33.88
C PHE A 80 5.28 2.46 33.97
N ASP A 81 5.15 3.44 34.85
CA ASP A 81 3.88 4.16 35.06
C ASP A 81 3.48 5.03 33.87
N MET A 82 4.47 5.63 33.20
CA MET A 82 4.27 6.39 31.97
C MET A 82 3.85 5.47 30.82
N PHE A 83 4.55 4.35 30.64
CA PHE A 83 4.24 3.38 29.59
C PHE A 83 2.85 2.78 29.76
N HIS A 84 2.45 2.46 30.99
CA HIS A 84 1.19 1.79 31.27
C HIS A 84 -0.05 2.67 31.13
N VAL A 85 0.09 3.96 30.80
CA VAL A 85 -1.05 4.79 30.39
C VAL A 85 -1.75 4.16 29.18
N GLY A 86 -1.03 3.73 28.13
CA GLY A 86 -1.62 3.10 26.95
C GLY A 86 -2.46 1.86 27.26
N PRO A 87 -1.93 0.84 27.95
CA PRO A 87 -2.71 -0.29 28.45
C PRO A 87 -3.95 0.11 29.27
N GLN A 88 -3.84 1.14 30.13
CA GLN A 88 -4.99 1.61 30.91
C GLN A 88 -6.03 2.34 30.07
N LEU A 89 -5.62 3.12 29.06
CA LEU A 89 -6.53 3.73 28.10
C LEU A 89 -7.28 2.66 27.31
N HIS A 90 -6.58 1.61 26.88
CA HIS A 90 -7.19 0.47 26.19
C HIS A 90 -8.24 -0.25 27.05
N MET A 91 -8.00 -0.37 28.37
CA MET A 91 -8.98 -0.86 29.34
C MET A 91 -10.15 0.13 29.53
N LEU A 92 -9.85 1.42 29.58
CA LEU A 92 -10.83 2.49 29.81
C LEU A 92 -11.79 2.66 28.63
N GLU A 93 -11.31 2.43 27.41
CA GLU A 93 -12.10 2.37 26.18
C GLU A 93 -12.97 1.10 26.07
N GLY A 94 -12.80 0.15 27.02
CA GLY A 94 -13.53 -1.10 27.03
C GLY A 94 -13.05 -2.10 25.96
N ALA A 95 -11.81 -1.95 25.48
CA ALA A 95 -11.29 -2.81 24.43
C ALA A 95 -10.84 -4.19 24.97
N VAL A 96 -10.07 -4.19 26.05
CA VAL A 96 -9.49 -5.41 26.63
C VAL A 96 -9.01 -5.16 28.05
N GLN A 97 -9.09 -6.17 28.93
CA GLN A 97 -8.41 -6.15 30.22
C GLN A 97 -6.94 -6.53 30.05
N VAL A 98 -6.04 -5.66 30.49
CA VAL A 98 -4.59 -5.84 30.33
C VAL A 98 -3.91 -6.13 31.66
N THR A 99 -3.21 -7.26 31.74
CA THR A 99 -2.39 -7.63 32.90
C THR A 99 -0.92 -7.79 32.47
N PRO A 100 0.02 -6.97 32.98
CA PRO A 100 1.44 -7.15 32.69
C PRO A 100 1.94 -8.45 33.31
N LEU A 101 2.58 -9.28 32.49
CA LEU A 101 3.30 -10.48 32.91
C LEU A 101 4.81 -10.21 33.01
N ARG A 102 5.33 -9.40 32.09
CA ARG A 102 6.72 -9.00 32.02
C ARG A 102 6.86 -7.60 31.43
N PHE A 103 7.74 -6.79 32.00
CA PHE A 103 8.10 -5.49 31.45
C PHE A 103 9.57 -5.19 31.71
N ASP A 104 10.40 -5.44 30.71
CA ASP A 104 11.82 -5.12 30.70
C ASP A 104 12.04 -4.00 29.67
N ALA A 105 12.24 -2.78 30.14
CA ALA A 105 12.55 -1.64 29.28
C ALA A 105 13.69 -0.84 29.90
N ASP A 106 14.79 -0.73 29.16
CA ASP A 106 15.96 0.05 29.56
C ASP A 106 16.28 1.08 28.47
N PRO A 107 15.98 2.38 28.74
CA PRO A 107 16.28 3.45 27.82
C PRO A 107 17.78 3.63 27.51
N ALA A 108 18.67 3.20 28.41
CA ALA A 108 20.11 3.38 28.25
C ALA A 108 20.72 2.36 27.27
N THR A 109 20.26 1.11 27.33
CA THR A 109 20.72 0.03 26.43
C THR A 109 19.84 -0.12 25.19
N GLY A 110 18.64 0.45 25.21
CA GLY A 110 17.63 0.24 24.16
C GLY A 110 16.97 -1.14 24.24
N ALA A 111 17.20 -1.91 25.30
CA ALA A 111 16.56 -3.20 25.51
C ALA A 111 15.07 -3.00 25.79
N PHE A 112 14.23 -3.75 25.07
CA PHE A 112 12.78 -3.69 25.25
C PHE A 112 12.17 -5.07 25.06
N HIS A 113 11.48 -5.57 26.09
CA HIS A 113 10.71 -6.80 26.03
C HIS A 113 9.55 -6.71 27.00
N CYS A 114 8.35 -6.94 26.51
CA CYS A 114 7.18 -7.00 27.35
C CYS A 114 6.26 -8.15 26.97
N GLU A 115 5.54 -8.63 27.97
CA GLU A 115 4.54 -9.69 27.84
C GLU A 115 3.31 -9.30 28.63
N TYR A 116 2.15 -9.39 27.99
CA TYR A 116 0.87 -9.05 28.60
C TYR A 116 -0.14 -10.16 28.38
N ARG A 117 -0.95 -10.40 29.41
CA ARG A 117 -2.19 -11.16 29.30
C ARG A 117 -3.32 -10.22 28.94
N TRP A 118 -4.12 -10.66 27.99
CA TRP A 118 -5.34 -10.01 27.55
C TRP A 118 -6.55 -10.88 27.88
N GLU A 119 -7.48 -10.31 28.63
CA GLU A 119 -8.74 -10.93 29.02
C GLU A 119 -9.90 -10.07 28.50
N HIS A 120 -11.06 -10.69 28.26
CA HIS A 120 -12.25 -9.97 27.81
C HIS A 120 -12.05 -9.11 26.55
N SER A 121 -11.20 -9.57 25.62
CA SER A 121 -11.01 -8.90 24.31
C SER A 121 -12.34 -8.85 23.57
N TRP A 122 -12.83 -7.63 23.30
CA TRP A 122 -14.04 -7.44 22.49
C TRP A 122 -13.87 -8.08 21.11
N GLU A 123 -12.66 -7.99 20.55
CA GLU A 123 -12.34 -8.44 19.20
C GLU A 123 -12.37 -9.96 19.10
N ALA A 124 -11.79 -10.67 20.09
CA ALA A 124 -11.86 -12.12 20.15
C ALA A 124 -13.29 -12.63 20.41
N ASP A 125 -14.04 -11.97 21.30
CA ASP A 125 -15.42 -12.35 21.61
C ASP A 125 -16.32 -12.25 20.36
N VAL A 126 -16.31 -11.13 19.66
CA VAL A 126 -17.15 -10.98 18.46
C VAL A 126 -16.68 -11.86 17.30
N HIS A 127 -15.38 -12.08 17.15
CA HIS A 127 -14.85 -12.94 16.11
C HIS A 127 -15.28 -14.38 16.33
N LEU A 128 -15.10 -14.90 17.54
CA LEU A 128 -15.44 -16.28 17.90
C LEU A 128 -16.94 -16.56 17.72
N ARG A 129 -17.81 -15.60 18.10
CA ARG A 129 -19.26 -15.73 17.90
C ARG A 129 -19.68 -15.76 16.44
N THR A 130 -18.95 -15.07 15.56
CA THR A 130 -19.31 -14.91 14.15
C THR A 130 -18.71 -15.99 13.26
N PHE A 131 -17.43 -16.31 13.46
CA PHE A 131 -16.66 -17.19 12.57
C PHE A 131 -16.26 -18.52 13.22
N GLY A 132 -16.52 -18.69 14.52
CA GLY A 132 -16.02 -19.83 15.27
C GLY A 132 -14.50 -19.76 15.50
N PRO A 133 -13.92 -20.82 16.09
CA PRO A 133 -12.50 -20.89 16.39
C PRO A 133 -11.64 -20.78 15.12
N GLN A 134 -10.54 -20.04 15.21
CA GLN A 134 -9.60 -19.83 14.12
C GLN A 134 -8.25 -20.52 14.38
N PRO A 135 -7.50 -20.85 13.33
CA PRO A 135 -6.14 -21.39 13.47
C PRO A 135 -5.10 -20.32 13.85
N GLU A 136 -5.46 -19.04 13.75
CA GLU A 136 -4.58 -17.90 13.99
C GLU A 136 -5.21 -16.88 14.95
N PRO A 137 -4.39 -16.02 15.60
CA PRO A 137 -4.88 -14.98 16.48
C PRO A 137 -5.76 -13.95 15.75
N VAL A 138 -6.80 -13.47 16.43
CA VAL A 138 -7.85 -12.65 15.82
C VAL A 138 -7.91 -11.22 16.35
N CYS A 139 -7.12 -10.86 17.36
CA CYS A 139 -7.12 -9.52 17.97
C CYS A 139 -6.29 -8.52 17.15
N TRP A 140 -6.62 -8.36 15.86
CA TRP A 140 -5.87 -7.57 14.87
C TRP A 140 -5.82 -6.08 15.22
N MET A 141 -6.97 -5.48 15.57
CA MET A 141 -7.04 -4.07 15.96
C MET A 141 -6.27 -3.83 17.26
N LEU A 142 -6.42 -4.74 18.23
CA LEU A 142 -5.74 -4.61 19.51
C LEU A 142 -4.22 -4.73 19.36
N ILE A 143 -3.72 -5.67 18.55
CA ILE A 143 -2.29 -5.81 18.23
C ILE A 143 -1.75 -4.60 17.48
N GLY A 144 -2.57 -4.06 16.57
CA GLY A 144 -2.32 -2.79 15.91
C GLY A 144 -2.04 -1.68 16.94
N TYR A 145 -2.97 -1.50 17.88
CA TYR A 145 -2.87 -0.52 18.95
C TYR A 145 -1.60 -0.71 19.79
N ALA A 146 -1.34 -1.92 20.28
CA ALA A 146 -0.15 -2.20 21.09
C ALA A 146 1.16 -1.85 20.36
N THR A 147 1.23 -2.20 19.07
CA THR A 147 2.39 -1.92 18.19
C THR A 147 2.56 -0.42 17.94
N GLY A 148 1.48 0.29 17.57
CA GLY A 148 1.51 1.73 17.29
C GLY A 148 1.83 2.55 18.54
N TYR A 149 1.15 2.26 19.64
CA TYR A 149 1.39 2.90 20.92
C TYR A 149 2.85 2.76 21.36
N THR A 150 3.33 1.53 21.40
CA THR A 150 4.67 1.24 21.93
C THR A 150 5.76 1.80 21.02
N SER A 151 5.59 1.71 19.70
CA SER A 151 6.56 2.27 18.76
C SER A 151 6.66 3.79 18.88
N ALA A 152 5.53 4.48 18.98
CA ALA A 152 5.50 5.92 19.17
C ALA A 152 6.05 6.34 20.55
N PHE A 153 5.72 5.59 21.62
CA PHE A 153 6.18 5.88 22.97
C PHE A 153 7.68 5.67 23.14
N ILE A 154 8.25 4.60 22.58
CA ILE A 154 9.68 4.28 22.66
C ILE A 154 10.51 5.07 21.63
N GLY A 155 9.92 5.43 20.49
CA GLY A 155 10.65 6.08 19.38
C GLY A 155 11.48 5.12 18.53
N ARG A 156 11.16 3.82 18.58
CA ARG A 156 11.77 2.73 17.79
C ARG A 156 10.66 1.81 17.32
N GLN A 157 10.85 1.12 16.20
CA GLN A 157 9.86 0.16 15.71
C GLN A 157 9.78 -1.06 16.65
N ILE A 158 8.71 -1.15 17.41
CA ILE A 158 8.42 -2.30 18.29
C ILE A 158 7.22 -3.05 17.72
N LEU A 159 7.39 -4.34 17.47
CA LEU A 159 6.33 -5.19 16.94
C LEU A 159 5.79 -6.10 18.04
N PHE A 160 4.46 -6.19 18.11
CA PHE A 160 3.77 -7.16 18.95
C PHE A 160 3.23 -8.34 18.16
N LYS A 161 3.28 -9.50 18.80
CA LYS A 161 2.59 -10.71 18.37
C LYS A 161 1.68 -11.22 19.47
N GLU A 162 0.52 -11.70 19.06
CA GLU A 162 -0.34 -12.51 19.90
C GLU A 162 0.12 -13.97 19.80
N THR A 163 0.60 -14.54 20.91
CA THR A 163 1.15 -15.91 20.99
C THR A 163 0.10 -16.93 21.38
N THR A 164 -0.94 -16.51 22.11
CA THR A 164 -2.15 -17.29 22.40
C THR A 164 -3.36 -16.39 22.21
N CYS A 165 -4.51 -16.95 21.83
CA CYS A 165 -5.71 -16.17 21.54
C CYS A 165 -6.99 -16.93 21.92
N VAL A 166 -7.93 -16.26 22.57
CA VAL A 166 -9.27 -16.83 22.83
C VAL A 166 -9.98 -17.21 21.53
N GLY A 167 -9.74 -16.47 20.44
CA GLY A 167 -10.23 -16.83 19.11
C GLY A 167 -9.68 -18.15 18.58
N MET A 168 -8.54 -18.61 19.10
CA MET A 168 -7.93 -19.93 18.82
C MET A 168 -8.34 -21.00 19.84
N HIS A 169 -9.32 -20.71 20.71
CA HIS A 169 -9.76 -21.57 21.82
C HIS A 169 -8.82 -21.62 23.04
N ASP A 170 -7.86 -20.69 23.15
CA ASP A 170 -7.05 -20.55 24.36
C ASP A 170 -7.86 -19.91 25.51
N PRO A 171 -7.50 -20.15 26.79
CA PRO A 171 -8.21 -19.58 27.93
C PRO A 171 -8.08 -18.04 28.03
N HIS A 172 -7.00 -17.48 27.49
CA HIS A 172 -6.77 -16.06 27.41
C HIS A 172 -5.84 -15.72 26.24
N CYS A 173 -5.83 -14.44 25.87
CA CYS A 173 -4.91 -13.91 24.89
C CYS A 173 -3.57 -13.58 25.57
N THR A 174 -2.45 -13.77 24.89
CA THR A 174 -1.11 -13.40 25.38
C THR A 174 -0.37 -12.68 24.26
N ILE A 175 0.23 -11.53 24.56
CA ILE A 175 0.97 -10.75 23.58
C ILE A 175 2.41 -10.53 24.03
N VAL A 176 3.34 -10.56 23.08
CA VAL A 176 4.78 -10.33 23.30
C VAL A 176 5.22 -9.19 22.39
N GLY A 177 5.85 -8.17 22.98
CA GLY A 177 6.39 -7.00 22.27
C GLY A 177 7.90 -6.93 22.36
N LYS A 178 8.56 -6.80 21.21
CA LYS A 178 10.02 -6.67 21.06
C LYS A 178 10.38 -5.75 19.89
N PRO A 179 11.62 -5.20 19.85
CA PRO A 179 12.13 -4.52 18.66
C PRO A 179 11.97 -5.36 17.40
N ALA A 180 11.64 -4.70 16.29
CA ALA A 180 11.38 -5.36 15.01
C ALA A 180 12.55 -6.28 14.60
N GLU A 181 13.78 -5.82 14.78
CA GLU A 181 15.02 -6.53 14.46
C GLU A 181 15.26 -7.80 15.30
N GLU A 182 14.55 -7.99 16.40
CA GLU A 182 14.63 -9.21 17.22
C GLU A 182 13.65 -10.30 16.76
N TRP A 183 12.77 -9.99 15.81
CA TRP A 183 11.85 -10.96 15.22
C TRP A 183 12.45 -11.58 13.95
N PRO A 184 12.50 -12.93 13.83
CA PRO A 184 13.00 -13.58 12.63
C PRO A 184 12.12 -13.36 11.39
N ASP A 185 10.85 -13.05 11.60
CA ASP A 185 9.79 -12.84 10.62
C ASP A 185 9.25 -11.39 10.66
N ALA A 186 10.12 -10.44 11.04
CA ALA A 186 9.77 -9.02 11.15
C ALA A 186 9.08 -8.46 9.91
N ASP A 187 9.55 -8.83 8.72
CA ASP A 187 8.99 -8.37 7.44
C ASP A 187 7.55 -8.82 7.23
N GLU A 188 7.22 -10.05 7.64
CA GLU A 188 5.86 -10.59 7.56
C GLU A 188 4.93 -9.83 8.50
N ILE A 189 5.35 -9.64 9.75
CA ILE A 189 4.58 -8.88 10.74
C ILE A 189 4.37 -7.45 10.26
N ALA A 190 5.45 -6.78 9.82
CA ALA A 190 5.44 -5.41 9.36
C ALA A 190 4.57 -5.23 8.09
N SER A 191 4.41 -6.29 7.27
CA SER A 191 3.55 -6.25 6.09
C SER A 191 2.08 -5.94 6.44
N TRP A 192 1.62 -6.33 7.63
CA TRP A 192 0.25 -6.06 8.08
C TRP A 192 -0.02 -4.58 8.37
N PHE A 193 1.03 -3.77 8.53
CA PHE A 193 0.95 -2.34 8.83
C PHE A 193 1.10 -1.45 7.58
N LYS A 194 1.47 -2.04 6.44
CA LYS A 194 1.69 -1.29 5.19
C LYS A 194 0.36 -0.91 4.54
N ALA A 195 0.34 0.28 3.93
CA ALA A 195 -0.77 0.67 3.08
C ALA A 195 -0.75 -0.15 1.79
N ASP A 196 -1.76 -0.98 1.62
CA ASP A 196 -2.00 -1.71 0.38
C ASP A 196 -3.30 -1.22 -0.25
N SER A 197 -3.23 -0.86 -1.54
CA SER A 197 -4.38 -0.35 -2.28
C SER A 197 -4.91 -1.46 -3.18
N LEU A 198 -5.94 -2.16 -2.69
CA LEU A 198 -6.64 -3.17 -3.50
C LEU A 198 -7.14 -2.62 -4.83
N ILE A 199 -7.51 -1.34 -4.87
CA ILE A 199 -7.95 -0.67 -6.09
C ILE A 199 -6.82 -0.63 -7.12
N ASN A 200 -5.57 -0.43 -6.68
CA ASN A 200 -4.42 -0.44 -7.59
C ASN A 200 -4.17 -1.85 -8.10
N THR A 201 -4.18 -2.86 -7.21
CA THR A 201 -4.01 -4.26 -7.62
C THR A 201 -5.08 -4.70 -8.63
N ILE A 202 -6.34 -4.34 -8.41
CA ILE A 202 -7.43 -4.64 -9.35
C ILE A 202 -7.19 -3.97 -10.71
N ARG A 203 -6.77 -2.69 -10.72
CA ARG A 203 -6.48 -1.96 -11.95
C ARG A 203 -5.29 -2.57 -12.71
N ASP A 204 -4.25 -2.95 -12.00
CA ASP A 204 -3.07 -3.60 -12.58
C ASP A 204 -3.45 -4.93 -13.21
N LEU A 205 -4.21 -5.77 -12.49
CA LEU A 205 -4.71 -7.04 -13.00
C LEU A 205 -5.66 -6.86 -14.20
N GLN A 206 -6.53 -5.85 -14.19
CA GLN A 206 -7.38 -5.53 -15.34
C GLN A 206 -6.55 -5.18 -16.57
N THR A 207 -5.50 -4.38 -16.38
CA THR A 207 -4.58 -3.98 -17.45
C THR A 207 -3.84 -5.20 -18.01
N GLU A 208 -3.38 -6.11 -17.14
CA GLU A 208 -2.72 -7.36 -17.54
C GLU A 208 -3.66 -8.31 -18.26
N VAL A 209 -4.89 -8.50 -17.77
CA VAL A 209 -5.90 -9.31 -18.44
C VAL A 209 -6.24 -8.74 -19.82
N GLU A 210 -6.34 -7.42 -19.95
CA GLU A 210 -6.57 -6.77 -21.23
C GLU A 210 -5.39 -6.97 -22.18
N SER A 211 -4.14 -6.86 -21.70
CA SER A 211 -2.96 -7.13 -22.53
C SER A 211 -2.91 -8.58 -23.00
N LEU A 212 -3.19 -9.54 -22.11
CA LEU A 212 -3.19 -10.97 -22.44
C LEU A 212 -4.32 -11.34 -23.40
N ARG A 213 -5.51 -10.74 -23.24
CA ARG A 213 -6.62 -10.91 -24.20
C ARG A 213 -6.25 -10.39 -25.58
N LEU A 214 -5.57 -9.23 -25.61
CA LEU A 214 -5.02 -8.69 -26.84
C LEU A 214 -3.94 -9.62 -27.43
N GLU A 215 -3.17 -10.35 -26.62
CA GLU A 215 -2.17 -11.36 -27.07
C GLU A 215 -2.77 -12.69 -27.58
N ILE A 216 -4.05 -12.96 -27.36
CA ILE A 216 -4.73 -14.18 -27.84
C ILE A 216 -5.66 -13.90 -29.04
N ALA A 217 -6.09 -12.65 -29.24
CA ALA A 217 -6.96 -12.27 -30.36
C ALA A 217 -6.33 -12.60 -31.73
N PRO A 218 -7.05 -13.07 -32.74
CA PRO A 218 -6.48 -13.29 -34.07
C PRO A 218 -5.94 -11.99 -34.68
N ASP A 219 -4.85 -12.06 -35.45
CA ASP A 219 -4.14 -10.89 -36.04
C ASP A 219 -5.07 -9.96 -36.85
N ASP A 220 -6.11 -10.50 -37.46
CA ASP A 220 -7.10 -9.76 -38.27
C ASP A 220 -8.05 -8.88 -37.43
N ASP A 221 -8.18 -9.11 -36.12
CA ASP A 221 -9.05 -8.32 -35.23
C ASP A 221 -8.26 -7.27 -34.41
N ARG A 222 -6.94 -7.47 -34.25
CA ARG A 222 -6.03 -6.54 -33.54
C ARG A 222 -5.72 -5.26 -34.32
N THR A 223 -5.83 -5.32 -35.64
CA THR A 223 -5.33 -4.29 -36.56
C THR A 223 -6.44 -3.59 -37.35
N ARG A 224 -7.66 -4.12 -37.32
CA ARG A 224 -8.76 -3.63 -38.15
C ARG A 224 -9.42 -2.40 -37.55
N LEU A 225 -8.83 -1.25 -37.83
CA LEU A 225 -9.50 0.03 -37.65
C LEU A 225 -10.61 0.13 -38.72
N VAL A 226 -11.87 0.00 -38.30
CA VAL A 226 -13.03 0.13 -39.20
C VAL A 226 -13.65 1.52 -39.05
N GLY A 227 -13.59 2.31 -40.11
CA GLY A 227 -14.21 3.64 -40.16
C GLY A 227 -14.49 4.06 -41.60
N ARG A 228 -15.56 4.84 -41.79
CA ARG A 228 -16.05 5.24 -43.13
C ARG A 228 -16.06 6.76 -43.35
N SER A 229 -15.83 7.56 -42.31
CA SER A 229 -15.80 9.03 -42.43
C SER A 229 -14.50 9.49 -43.12
N ASP A 230 -14.57 10.64 -43.79
CA ASP A 230 -13.40 11.19 -44.49
C ASP A 230 -12.27 11.57 -43.52
N ALA A 231 -12.62 12.09 -42.33
CA ALA A 231 -11.65 12.39 -41.28
C ALA A 231 -10.90 11.14 -40.79
N PHE A 232 -11.61 10.02 -40.62
CA PHE A 232 -10.99 8.76 -40.24
C PHE A 232 -10.06 8.25 -41.35
N ARG A 233 -10.50 8.29 -42.62
CA ARG A 233 -9.67 7.88 -43.75
C ARG A 233 -8.40 8.71 -43.85
N ALA A 234 -8.49 10.03 -43.67
CA ALA A 234 -7.33 10.91 -43.67
C ALA A 234 -6.32 10.53 -42.56
N ALA A 235 -6.79 10.29 -41.33
CA ALA A 235 -5.95 9.85 -40.23
C ALA A 235 -5.31 8.47 -40.50
N TYR A 236 -6.09 7.54 -41.07
CA TYR A 236 -5.61 6.21 -41.41
C TYR A 236 -4.56 6.24 -42.54
N THR A 237 -4.74 7.06 -43.58
CA THR A 237 -3.73 7.24 -44.64
C THR A 237 -2.44 7.85 -44.11
N LEU A 238 -2.52 8.79 -43.15
CA LEU A 238 -1.33 9.33 -42.47
C LEU A 238 -0.61 8.24 -41.68
N LEU A 239 -1.36 7.38 -40.99
CA LEU A 239 -0.83 6.22 -40.28
C LEU A 239 -0.12 5.25 -41.24
N GLU A 240 -0.73 4.90 -42.38
CA GLU A 240 -0.11 4.04 -43.40
C GLU A 240 1.18 4.63 -43.96
N THR A 241 1.22 5.96 -44.13
CA THR A 241 2.41 6.68 -44.61
C THR A 241 3.52 6.69 -43.55
N ALA A 242 3.16 6.85 -42.27
CA ALA A 242 4.12 6.85 -41.17
C ALA A 242 4.63 5.45 -40.82
N ALA A 243 3.80 4.40 -40.99
CA ALA A 243 4.09 3.03 -40.59
C ALA A 243 5.45 2.48 -41.09
N PRO A 244 5.86 2.61 -42.37
CA PRO A 244 7.14 2.08 -42.85
C PRO A 244 8.37 2.82 -42.33
N THR A 245 8.20 3.98 -41.68
CA THR A 245 9.30 4.83 -41.21
C THR A 245 9.65 4.59 -39.74
N LYS A 246 10.80 5.12 -39.31
CA LYS A 246 11.24 5.10 -37.90
C LYS A 246 10.84 6.34 -37.11
N VAL A 247 10.07 7.26 -37.70
CA VAL A 247 9.74 8.53 -37.05
C VAL A 247 8.90 8.31 -35.79
N ALA A 248 9.14 9.16 -34.79
CA ALA A 248 8.24 9.28 -33.67
C ALA A 248 6.90 9.83 -34.14
N VAL A 249 5.79 9.32 -33.62
CA VAL A 249 4.43 9.73 -34.00
C VAL A 249 3.71 10.28 -32.79
N LEU A 250 3.07 11.43 -32.95
CA LEU A 250 2.20 12.03 -31.93
C LEU A 250 0.73 11.87 -32.35
N LEU A 251 -0.06 11.18 -31.54
CA LEU A 251 -1.48 10.94 -31.70
C LEU A 251 -2.26 11.98 -30.91
N THR A 252 -2.79 12.97 -31.62
CA THR A 252 -3.62 14.02 -31.03
C THR A 252 -5.09 13.62 -31.06
N GLY A 253 -5.79 13.83 -29.95
CA GLY A 253 -7.21 13.50 -29.82
C GLY A 253 -7.67 13.48 -28.37
N GLU A 254 -8.98 13.60 -28.18
CA GLU A 254 -9.64 13.54 -26.88
C GLU A 254 -9.41 12.20 -26.16
N THR A 255 -9.55 12.18 -24.84
CA THR A 255 -9.48 10.95 -24.06
C THR A 255 -10.58 9.98 -24.49
N GLY A 256 -10.26 8.69 -24.64
CA GLY A 256 -11.23 7.65 -24.98
C GLY A 256 -11.54 7.46 -26.47
N VAL A 257 -10.93 8.23 -27.40
CA VAL A 257 -11.13 8.07 -28.85
C VAL A 257 -10.39 6.85 -29.46
N GLY A 258 -9.72 6.06 -28.63
CA GLY A 258 -9.02 4.84 -29.06
C GLY A 258 -7.63 5.09 -29.67
N LYS A 259 -6.87 6.08 -29.17
CA LYS A 259 -5.49 6.37 -29.59
C LYS A 259 -4.58 5.13 -29.57
N GLU A 260 -4.74 4.26 -28.56
CA GLU A 260 -3.99 3.01 -28.48
C GLU A 260 -4.23 2.09 -29.69
N ARG A 261 -5.45 2.04 -30.23
CA ARG A 261 -5.72 1.22 -31.44
C ARG A 261 -5.00 1.75 -32.66
N PHE A 262 -4.85 3.07 -32.79
CA PHE A 262 -4.02 3.69 -33.82
C PHE A 262 -2.54 3.39 -33.61
N ALA A 263 -2.03 3.47 -32.37
CA ALA A 263 -0.65 3.11 -32.07
C ALA A 263 -0.33 1.64 -32.41
N ARG A 264 -1.25 0.73 -32.11
CA ARG A 264 -1.13 -0.70 -32.47
C ARG A 264 -1.18 -0.94 -33.97
N ALA A 265 -2.13 -0.33 -34.68
CA ALA A 265 -2.20 -0.43 -36.13
C ALA A 265 -0.92 0.10 -36.79
N LEU A 266 -0.39 1.22 -36.32
CA LEU A 266 0.88 1.78 -36.79
C LEU A 266 2.04 0.79 -36.59
N HIS A 267 2.11 0.12 -35.44
CA HIS A 267 3.11 -0.89 -35.14
C HIS A 267 2.99 -2.11 -36.07
N CYS A 268 1.78 -2.65 -36.23
CA CYS A 268 1.53 -3.83 -37.07
C CYS A 268 1.76 -3.58 -38.56
N LEU A 269 1.56 -2.35 -39.04
CA LEU A 269 1.87 -1.97 -40.42
C LEU A 269 3.35 -1.60 -40.63
N SER A 270 4.16 -1.60 -39.55
CA SER A 270 5.57 -1.26 -39.62
C SER A 270 6.46 -2.50 -39.86
N PRO A 271 7.73 -2.30 -40.26
CA PRO A 271 8.72 -3.38 -40.33
C PRO A 271 9.00 -4.06 -38.97
N ARG A 272 8.49 -3.50 -37.87
CA ARG A 272 8.64 -3.98 -36.50
C ARG A 272 7.42 -4.77 -35.99
N ALA A 273 6.47 -5.11 -36.85
CA ALA A 273 5.23 -5.80 -36.46
C ALA A 273 5.44 -7.10 -35.66
N ALA A 274 6.56 -7.80 -35.89
CA ALA A 274 6.93 -9.02 -35.16
C ALA A 274 7.77 -8.76 -33.90
N LYS A 275 7.97 -7.49 -33.51
CA LYS A 275 8.77 -7.06 -32.35
C LYS A 275 7.85 -6.62 -31.22
N PRO A 276 8.36 -6.40 -29.99
CA PRO A 276 7.51 -6.02 -28.88
C PRO A 276 6.76 -4.69 -29.11
N PHE A 277 5.48 -4.67 -28.74
CA PHE A 277 4.70 -3.44 -28.57
C PHE A 277 4.40 -3.28 -27.08
N VAL A 278 4.90 -2.19 -26.48
CA VAL A 278 4.70 -1.89 -25.06
C VAL A 278 3.85 -0.63 -24.98
N ALA A 279 2.69 -0.70 -24.32
CA ALA A 279 1.85 0.46 -24.02
C ALA A 279 2.01 0.86 -22.56
N VAL A 280 2.07 2.17 -22.29
CA VAL A 280 2.19 2.76 -20.96
C VAL A 280 1.25 3.93 -20.88
N ASN A 281 0.36 3.93 -19.88
CA ASN A 281 -0.43 5.11 -19.52
C ASN A 281 0.34 5.89 -18.45
N CYS A 282 0.84 7.07 -18.80
CA CYS A 282 1.65 7.90 -17.91
C CYS A 282 0.84 8.41 -16.70
N ALA A 283 -0.45 8.70 -16.89
CA ALA A 283 -1.33 9.14 -15.80
C ALA A 283 -1.64 8.05 -14.77
N ALA A 284 -1.48 6.78 -15.13
CA ALA A 284 -1.74 5.65 -14.25
C ALA A 284 -0.59 5.34 -13.28
N ILE A 285 0.62 5.84 -13.56
CA ILE A 285 1.82 5.56 -12.76
C ILE A 285 2.07 6.73 -11.80
N PRO A 286 2.23 6.48 -10.49
CA PRO A 286 2.59 7.54 -9.55
C PRO A 286 3.86 8.28 -9.99
N HIS A 287 3.88 9.60 -9.84
CA HIS A 287 5.01 10.45 -10.27
C HIS A 287 6.34 9.99 -9.66
N ALA A 288 6.33 9.50 -8.41
CA ALA A 288 7.52 8.98 -7.74
C ALA A 288 8.08 7.68 -8.33
N LEU A 289 7.31 6.96 -9.15
CA LEU A 289 7.69 5.65 -9.71
C LEU A 289 7.86 5.67 -11.23
N ILE A 290 7.32 6.68 -11.92
CA ILE A 290 7.26 6.71 -13.39
C ILE A 290 8.65 6.66 -14.05
N GLU A 291 9.64 7.30 -13.44
CA GLU A 291 11.02 7.25 -13.89
C GLU A 291 11.58 5.82 -13.85
N SER A 292 11.43 5.15 -12.71
CA SER A 292 11.93 3.78 -12.51
C SER A 292 11.19 2.75 -13.38
N GLU A 293 9.91 2.96 -13.67
CA GLU A 293 9.16 2.10 -14.58
C GLU A 293 9.61 2.30 -16.03
N LEU A 294 9.75 3.55 -16.49
CA LEU A 294 10.14 3.84 -17.88
C LEU A 294 11.58 3.43 -18.17
N PHE A 295 12.53 3.87 -17.35
CA PHE A 295 13.97 3.70 -17.61
C PHE A 295 14.61 2.54 -16.86
N GLY A 296 13.93 1.96 -15.88
CA GLY A 296 14.47 0.89 -15.04
C GLY A 296 15.24 1.44 -13.83
N ALA A 297 15.61 0.54 -12.93
CA ALA A 297 16.33 0.88 -11.71
C ALA A 297 17.38 -0.20 -11.38
N GLU A 298 18.55 0.23 -10.91
CA GLU A 298 19.54 -0.65 -10.34
C GLU A 298 19.21 -1.01 -8.89
N LYS A 299 19.88 -2.05 -8.38
CA LYS A 299 19.75 -2.45 -6.98
C LYS A 299 20.16 -1.30 -6.07
N GLY A 300 19.30 -0.93 -5.12
CA GLY A 300 19.58 0.16 -4.17
C GLY A 300 19.34 1.58 -4.71
N ALA A 301 18.78 1.74 -5.91
CA ALA A 301 18.51 3.06 -6.51
C ALA A 301 17.44 3.88 -5.75
N PHE A 302 16.55 3.23 -4.99
CA PHE A 302 15.59 3.86 -4.09
C PHE A 302 15.22 2.90 -2.95
N THR A 303 14.59 3.43 -1.89
CA THR A 303 14.15 2.65 -0.72
C THR A 303 13.16 1.56 -1.13
N GLY A 304 13.60 0.29 -1.16
CA GLY A 304 12.79 -0.86 -1.54
C GLY A 304 13.28 -1.66 -2.75
N SER A 305 14.29 -1.18 -3.49
CA SER A 305 14.85 -1.90 -4.65
C SER A 305 15.80 -3.03 -4.20
N GLN A 306 15.25 -4.25 -3.98
CA GLN A 306 16.03 -5.44 -3.64
C GLN A 306 16.75 -6.08 -4.85
N ALA A 307 16.29 -5.80 -6.07
CA ALA A 307 16.82 -6.35 -7.32
C ALA A 307 16.77 -5.31 -8.46
N ALA A 308 17.72 -5.39 -9.39
CA ALA A 308 17.72 -4.56 -10.60
C ALA A 308 16.54 -4.94 -11.51
N ARG A 309 15.87 -3.94 -12.08
CA ARG A 309 14.68 -4.13 -12.93
C ARG A 309 14.83 -3.34 -14.23
N ALA A 310 14.60 -4.02 -15.35
CA ALA A 310 14.61 -3.42 -16.68
C ALA A 310 13.39 -2.51 -16.88
N GLY A 311 13.62 -1.33 -17.48
CA GLY A 311 12.57 -0.36 -17.78
C GLY A 311 11.70 -0.74 -18.98
N ARG A 312 10.61 0.00 -19.19
CA ARG A 312 9.74 -0.15 -20.37
C ARG A 312 10.47 0.10 -21.69
N PHE A 313 11.46 0.99 -21.73
CA PHE A 313 12.29 1.18 -22.92
C PHE A 313 13.10 -0.07 -23.29
N GLU A 314 13.78 -0.68 -22.32
CA GLU A 314 14.54 -1.91 -22.55
C GLU A 314 13.62 -3.06 -22.99
N ARG A 315 12.42 -3.14 -22.43
CA ARG A 315 11.42 -4.16 -22.81
C ARG A 315 10.84 -3.95 -24.21
N ALA A 316 10.84 -2.71 -24.70
CA ALA A 316 10.38 -2.34 -26.03
C ALA A 316 11.50 -2.36 -27.08
N ASP A 317 12.71 -2.81 -26.73
CA ASP A 317 13.87 -2.79 -27.61
C ASP A 317 13.61 -3.57 -28.92
N GLY A 318 14.05 -2.97 -30.03
CA GLY A 318 13.74 -3.40 -31.41
C GLY A 318 12.28 -3.19 -31.83
N GLY A 319 11.41 -2.73 -30.93
CA GLY A 319 9.96 -2.67 -31.08
C GLY A 319 9.39 -1.25 -31.06
N THR A 320 8.26 -1.07 -30.39
CA THR A 320 7.54 0.21 -30.26
C THR A 320 7.04 0.42 -28.83
N LEU A 321 7.22 1.63 -28.32
CA LEU A 321 6.70 2.09 -27.03
C LEU A 321 5.64 3.17 -27.26
N PHE A 322 4.42 2.89 -26.82
CA PHE A 322 3.31 3.83 -26.81
C PHE A 322 3.18 4.48 -25.42
N LEU A 323 3.17 5.81 -25.38
CA LEU A 323 3.08 6.64 -24.18
C LEU A 323 1.75 7.41 -24.20
N ASP A 324 0.72 6.87 -23.57
CA ASP A 324 -0.56 7.57 -23.45
C ASP A 324 -0.50 8.62 -22.34
N GLU A 325 -1.21 9.74 -22.55
CA GLU A 325 -1.19 10.90 -21.66
C GLU A 325 0.24 11.41 -21.35
N ILE A 326 1.10 11.49 -22.38
CA ILE A 326 2.49 11.96 -22.26
C ILE A 326 2.64 13.33 -21.59
N GLY A 327 1.58 14.17 -21.63
CA GLY A 327 1.53 15.47 -20.97
C GLY A 327 1.63 15.40 -19.44
N GLU A 328 1.32 14.26 -18.83
CA GLU A 328 1.41 14.03 -17.39
C GLU A 328 2.84 13.68 -16.91
N LEU A 329 3.80 13.57 -17.82
CA LEU A 329 5.18 13.26 -17.44
C LEU A 329 5.83 14.39 -16.64
N PRO A 330 6.48 14.10 -15.50
CA PRO A 330 7.33 15.05 -14.78
C PRO A 330 8.45 15.63 -15.67
N LEU A 331 8.85 16.89 -15.45
CA LEU A 331 9.83 17.60 -16.29
C LEU A 331 11.21 16.92 -16.34
N ASP A 332 11.65 16.37 -15.22
CA ASP A 332 12.89 15.59 -15.09
C ASP A 332 12.85 14.30 -15.94
N VAL A 333 11.69 13.65 -15.98
CA VAL A 333 11.44 12.46 -16.82
C VAL A 333 11.37 12.84 -18.31
N GLN A 334 10.79 13.99 -18.65
CA GLN A 334 10.79 14.51 -20.02
C GLN A 334 12.21 14.76 -20.55
N ALA A 335 13.11 15.27 -19.71
CA ALA A 335 14.51 15.46 -20.09
C ALA A 335 15.21 14.14 -20.45
N LYS A 336 14.95 13.07 -19.69
CA LYS A 336 15.47 11.73 -20.00
C LYS A 336 14.84 11.13 -21.25
N LEU A 337 13.53 11.31 -21.44
CA LEU A 337 12.83 10.90 -22.65
C LEU A 337 13.44 11.55 -23.90
N LEU A 338 13.75 12.84 -23.84
CA LEU A 338 14.40 13.57 -24.93
C LEU A 338 15.76 12.94 -25.29
N ARG A 339 16.54 12.54 -24.29
CA ARG A 339 17.83 11.87 -24.50
C ARG A 339 17.65 10.52 -25.22
N VAL A 340 16.63 9.75 -24.84
CA VAL A 340 16.31 8.50 -25.57
C VAL A 340 15.93 8.79 -27.03
N LEU A 341 15.12 9.82 -27.28
CA LEU A 341 14.70 10.20 -28.63
C LEU A 341 15.86 10.66 -29.52
N GLN A 342 16.86 11.34 -28.95
CA GLN A 342 17.99 11.91 -29.70
C GLN A 342 19.15 10.91 -29.86
N GLU A 343 19.50 10.20 -28.79
CA GLU A 343 20.73 9.38 -28.72
C GLU A 343 20.44 7.88 -28.85
N GLY A 344 19.19 7.47 -28.65
CA GLY A 344 18.80 6.05 -28.55
C GLY A 344 19.42 5.38 -27.32
N GLU A 345 19.60 6.14 -26.23
CA GLU A 345 20.29 5.67 -25.03
C GLU A 345 19.43 5.84 -23.78
N VAL A 346 19.39 4.80 -22.96
CA VAL A 346 18.65 4.74 -21.69
C VAL A 346 19.63 4.57 -20.55
N GLU A 347 19.43 5.34 -19.48
CA GLU A 347 20.20 5.26 -18.24
C GLU A 347 19.24 4.88 -17.10
N ARG A 348 19.50 3.73 -16.47
CA ARG A 348 18.71 3.27 -15.33
C ARG A 348 18.90 4.18 -14.13
N LEU A 349 17.89 4.26 -13.28
CA LEU A 349 18.03 4.99 -12.02
C LEU A 349 19.15 4.36 -11.17
N GLY A 350 20.12 5.19 -10.76
CA GLY A 350 21.29 4.76 -9.98
C GLY A 350 22.41 4.08 -10.79
N ALA A 351 22.27 3.95 -12.12
CA ALA A 351 23.35 3.50 -12.99
C ALA A 351 24.19 4.68 -13.48
N THR A 352 25.47 4.44 -13.76
CA THR A 352 26.36 5.39 -14.47
C THR A 352 26.51 5.06 -15.95
N ASP A 353 26.14 3.85 -16.35
CA ASP A 353 26.33 3.35 -17.71
C ASP A 353 25.06 3.51 -18.54
N SER A 354 25.19 4.06 -19.75
CA SER A 354 24.10 4.15 -20.72
C SER A 354 23.95 2.86 -21.54
N ARG A 355 22.72 2.55 -21.95
CA ARG A 355 22.40 1.38 -22.77
C ARG A 355 21.73 1.83 -24.07
N LYS A 356 22.27 1.38 -25.19
CA LYS A 356 21.65 1.58 -26.51
C LYS A 356 20.34 0.79 -26.60
N VAL A 357 19.28 1.47 -27.03
CA VAL A 357 17.98 0.86 -27.34
C VAL A 357 17.51 1.36 -28.71
N ASP A 358 16.88 0.48 -29.47
CA ASP A 358 16.25 0.81 -30.75
C ASP A 358 14.73 0.76 -30.61
N VAL A 359 14.10 1.82 -30.12
CA VAL A 359 12.66 1.88 -29.82
C VAL A 359 11.99 2.94 -30.68
N ARG A 360 10.91 2.57 -31.38
CA ARG A 360 10.02 3.56 -32.01
C ARG A 360 9.08 4.13 -30.96
N ILE A 361 8.94 5.46 -30.91
CA ILE A 361 8.07 6.13 -29.96
C ILE A 361 6.75 6.55 -30.62
N VAL A 362 5.65 6.27 -29.93
CA VAL A 362 4.32 6.79 -30.24
C VAL A 362 3.81 7.45 -28.97
N ALA A 363 3.32 8.68 -29.05
CA ALA A 363 2.86 9.46 -27.89
C ALA A 363 1.50 10.09 -28.16
#